data_AF-A0A1Y2CRE9-F1
#
_entry.id   AF-A0A1Y2CRE9-F1
#
_cell.length_a   1.000
_cell.length_b   1.000
_cell.length_c   1.000
_cell.angle_alpha   90.00
_cell.angle_beta   90.00
_cell.angle_gamma   90.00
#
_symmetry.space_group_name_H-M   'P 1'
#
loop_
_entity.id
_entity.type
_entity.pdbx_description
1 polymer ?
#
loop_
_entity_poly.entity_id
_entity_poly.type
_entity_poly.pdbx_seq_one_letter_code
_entity_poly.pdbx_strand_id
1 'polypeptide(L)'
;MGHSQTRLIPSLSLFFLGFFLSLLIDHLMQTHGVGGPTPGPYTGSDTQHSPLNAFHRHSQPAQIYSKTIAKTPPWLPLSFGLLGVIVGHVVPRIDAILKIRRRVSRSAAVRLVGGVLGINYAASKIKWENNGNANAAIALLSLGIWFLFDRTIHGCILSILFAFIGTTFTLWFVSHGIYHFETPDLWGLRAWFPAILFLSSVCFGAVGRLMIDLDIKTTDGTETQKVS
;
A
#
# COMPACT_ATOMS: atom_id res chain seq x y z
N MET A 1 -12.83 -27.15 -18.79
CA MET A 1 -11.57 -26.61 -18.21
C MET A 1 -11.31 -25.11 -18.48
N GLY A 2 -12.11 -24.40 -19.31
CA GLY A 2 -11.84 -23.00 -19.68
C GLY A 2 -12.21 -21.91 -18.66
N HIS A 3 -13.11 -22.15 -17.71
CA HIS A 3 -13.60 -21.10 -16.79
C HIS A 3 -12.67 -20.81 -15.59
N SER A 4 -11.72 -21.70 -15.29
CA SER A 4 -10.76 -21.51 -14.19
C SER A 4 -9.58 -20.61 -14.59
N GLN A 5 -9.11 -20.75 -15.85
CA GLN A 5 -7.99 -19.96 -16.39
C GLN A 5 -8.33 -18.46 -16.51
N THR A 6 -9.60 -18.11 -16.80
CA THR A 6 -10.02 -16.71 -17.00
C THR A 6 -10.01 -15.88 -15.72
N ARG A 7 -10.14 -16.50 -14.53
CA ARG A 7 -10.11 -15.78 -13.23
C ARG A 7 -8.72 -15.71 -12.60
N LEU A 8 -7.76 -16.49 -13.11
CA LEU A 8 -6.42 -16.55 -12.55
C LEU A 8 -5.60 -15.30 -12.91
N ILE A 9 -5.69 -14.84 -14.16
CA ILE A 9 -4.89 -13.71 -14.67
C ILE A 9 -5.19 -12.38 -13.93
N PRO A 10 -6.46 -11.99 -13.68
CA PRO A 10 -6.77 -10.80 -12.89
C PRO A 10 -6.24 -10.89 -11.45
N SER A 11 -6.37 -12.07 -10.83
CA SER A 11 -5.92 -12.34 -9.47
C SER A 11 -4.40 -12.23 -9.36
N LEU A 12 -3.66 -12.84 -10.28
CA LEU A 12 -2.20 -12.73 -10.33
C LEU A 12 -1.74 -11.29 -10.54
N SER A 13 -2.40 -10.55 -11.44
CA SER A 13 -2.07 -9.15 -11.71
C SER A 13 -2.24 -8.28 -10.47
N LEU A 14 -3.35 -8.45 -9.74
CA LEU A 14 -3.61 -7.75 -8.47
C LEU A 14 -2.62 -8.14 -7.38
N PHE A 15 -2.27 -9.44 -7.29
CA PHE A 15 -1.28 -9.94 -6.35
C PHE A 15 0.08 -9.30 -6.58
N PHE A 16 0.59 -9.34 -7.81
CA PHE A 16 1.88 -8.74 -8.15
C PHE A 16 1.87 -7.22 -7.97
N LEU A 17 0.78 -6.54 -8.34
CA LEU A 17 0.65 -5.11 -8.09
C LEU A 17 0.78 -4.79 -6.59
N GLY A 18 0.10 -5.53 -5.72
CA GLY A 18 0.20 -5.34 -4.27
C GLY A 18 1.56 -5.72 -3.69
N PHE A 19 2.15 -6.81 -4.18
CA PHE A 19 3.47 -7.27 -3.78
C PHE A 19 4.55 -6.22 -4.10
N PHE A 20 4.59 -5.72 -5.34
CA PHE A 20 5.56 -4.71 -5.77
C PHE A 20 5.31 -3.36 -5.12
N LEU A 21 4.04 -2.97 -4.95
CA LEU A 21 3.70 -1.73 -4.25
C LEU A 21 4.22 -1.78 -2.80
N SER A 22 4.02 -2.89 -2.09
CA SER A 22 4.53 -3.07 -0.73
C SER A 22 6.05 -3.02 -0.65
N LEU A 23 6.76 -3.73 -1.53
CA LEU A 23 8.23 -3.68 -1.58
C LEU A 23 8.73 -2.27 -1.85
N LEU A 24 8.10 -1.55 -2.78
CA LEU A 24 8.50 -0.20 -3.13
C LEU A 24 8.25 0.77 -1.97
N ILE A 25 7.07 0.73 -1.35
CA ILE A 25 6.75 1.59 -0.21
C ILE A 25 7.75 1.34 0.92
N ASP A 26 7.97 0.08 1.30
CA ASP A 26 8.89 -0.26 2.38
C ASP A 26 10.34 0.12 2.03
N HIS A 27 10.77 -0.08 0.78
CA HIS A 27 12.07 0.38 0.32
C HIS A 27 12.22 1.92 0.38
N LEU A 28 11.17 2.66 0.01
CA LEU A 28 11.16 4.12 0.13
C LEU A 28 11.24 4.57 1.59
N MET A 29 10.54 3.88 2.51
CA MET A 29 10.62 4.18 3.93
C MET A 29 12.03 3.93 4.49
N GLN A 30 12.64 2.80 4.14
CA GLN A 30 13.99 2.45 4.60
C GLN A 30 15.07 3.36 3.99
N THR A 31 14.99 3.69 2.70
CA THR A 31 16.00 4.51 2.02
C THR A 31 16.02 5.96 2.49
N HIS A 32 14.89 6.47 2.95
CA HIS A 32 14.75 7.83 3.45
C HIS A 32 14.75 7.94 4.99
N GLY A 33 14.95 6.84 5.72
CA GLY A 33 14.99 6.85 7.18
C GLY A 33 13.66 7.25 7.81
N VAL A 34 12.55 6.79 7.24
CA VAL A 34 11.20 7.14 7.72
C VAL A 34 10.67 6.08 8.68
N GLY A 35 10.99 4.82 8.39
CA GLY A 35 10.60 3.67 9.21
C GLY A 35 11.05 2.36 8.57
N GLY A 36 10.97 1.29 9.36
CA GLY A 36 11.35 -0.04 8.92
C GLY A 36 11.16 -1.10 10.01
N PRO A 37 11.43 -2.38 9.68
CA PRO A 37 11.44 -3.45 10.66
C PRO A 37 12.45 -3.17 11.76
N THR A 38 12.09 -3.51 12.99
CA THR A 38 13.00 -3.36 14.13
C THR A 38 14.20 -4.29 13.96
N PRO A 39 15.44 -3.81 14.18
CA PRO A 39 16.60 -4.70 14.16
C PRO A 39 16.40 -5.81 15.21
N GLY A 40 16.60 -7.07 14.80
CA GLY A 40 16.59 -8.19 15.75
C GLY A 40 17.62 -7.98 16.87
N PRO A 41 17.45 -8.64 18.03
CA PRO A 41 18.44 -8.57 19.09
C PRO A 41 19.78 -9.02 18.53
N TYR A 42 20.76 -8.11 18.56
CA TYR A 42 22.14 -8.40 18.20
C TYR A 42 22.58 -9.63 19.00
N THR A 43 22.87 -10.75 18.32
CA THR A 43 23.77 -11.77 18.84
C THR A 43 25.20 -11.23 18.71
N GLY A 44 25.48 -10.18 19.47
CA GLY A 44 26.83 -9.78 19.83
C GLY A 44 27.01 -10.22 21.27
N SER A 45 27.67 -11.36 21.46
CA SER A 45 28.31 -11.67 22.72
C SER A 45 29.19 -10.48 23.10
N ASP A 46 28.80 -9.71 24.12
CA ASP A 46 29.74 -9.13 25.09
C ASP A 46 28.97 -8.55 26.28
N THR A 47 28.99 -9.36 27.34
CA THR A 47 28.90 -8.96 28.74
C THR A 47 29.74 -7.71 29.02
N GLN A 48 29.11 -6.58 29.37
CA GLN A 48 29.47 -5.80 30.56
C GLN A 48 28.56 -4.57 30.73
N HIS A 49 27.90 -4.50 31.88
CA HIS A 49 27.21 -3.32 32.38
C HIS A 49 28.21 -2.18 32.55
N SER A 50 28.15 -1.17 31.68
CA SER A 50 28.85 0.11 31.87
C SER A 50 27.88 1.27 31.62
N PRO A 51 27.68 2.19 32.58
CA PRO A 51 26.73 3.31 32.46
C PRO A 51 27.13 4.32 31.37
N LEU A 52 28.37 4.24 30.86
CA LEU A 52 28.88 5.03 29.75
C LEU A 52 28.20 4.69 28.40
N ASN A 53 27.61 3.49 28.28
CA ASN A 53 26.83 3.09 27.10
C ASN A 53 25.42 3.70 27.06
N ALA A 54 24.93 4.25 28.18
CA ALA A 54 23.65 4.97 28.20
C ALA A 54 23.80 6.38 27.59
N PHE A 55 24.95 7.03 27.79
CA PHE A 55 25.22 8.34 27.21
C PHE A 55 25.51 8.26 25.70
N HIS A 56 26.10 7.14 25.24
CA HIS A 56 26.30 6.88 23.81
C HIS A 56 25.01 6.53 23.04
N ARG A 57 23.89 6.30 23.74
CA ARG A 57 22.59 6.00 23.14
C ARG A 57 21.88 7.25 22.58
N HIS A 58 22.34 8.44 22.94
CA HIS A 58 21.84 9.71 22.40
C HIS A 58 22.69 10.28 21.25
N SER A 59 23.77 9.60 20.87
CA SER A 59 24.75 10.10 19.91
C SER A 59 25.14 9.06 18.85
N GLN A 60 24.23 8.17 18.44
CA GLN A 60 24.45 7.36 17.25
C GLN A 60 23.77 8.00 16.03
N PRO A 61 24.54 8.46 15.02
CA PRO A 61 23.98 8.85 13.74
C PRO A 61 23.45 7.59 13.04
N ALA A 62 22.23 7.67 12.50
CA ALA A 62 21.65 6.80 11.47
C ALA A 62 22.37 5.44 11.31
N GLN A 63 21.99 4.47 12.14
CA GLN A 63 22.39 3.06 11.96
C GLN A 63 22.15 2.68 10.50
N ILE A 64 23.21 2.22 9.84
CA ILE A 64 23.27 1.95 8.41
C ILE A 64 22.32 0.78 8.09
N TYR A 65 21.04 1.08 7.89
CA TYR A 65 20.10 0.20 7.23
C TYR A 65 20.65 -0.06 5.83
N SER A 66 21.25 -1.24 5.60
CA SER A 66 21.74 -1.60 4.26
C SER A 66 20.57 -1.48 3.28
N LYS A 67 20.71 -0.56 2.32
CA LYS A 67 19.73 -0.16 1.32
C LYS A 67 19.45 -1.30 0.33
N THR A 68 18.79 -2.36 0.78
CA THR A 68 18.53 -3.54 -0.06
C THR A 68 17.09 -3.98 0.14
N ILE A 69 16.35 -4.11 -0.97
CA ILE A 69 14.97 -4.61 -1.05
C ILE A 69 14.82 -5.98 -0.34
N ALA A 70 15.93 -6.71 -0.18
CA ALA A 70 16.01 -8.00 0.50
C ALA A 70 15.77 -7.98 2.03
N LYS A 71 15.66 -6.81 2.68
CA LYS A 71 15.39 -6.71 4.13
C LYS A 71 13.92 -6.47 4.47
N THR A 72 13.04 -6.31 3.48
CA THR A 72 11.59 -6.28 3.73
C THR A 72 11.14 -7.66 4.23
N PRO A 73 10.47 -7.77 5.39
CA PRO A 73 10.02 -9.05 5.91
C PRO A 73 9.09 -9.71 4.90
N PRO A 74 9.31 -10.98 4.49
CA PRO A 74 8.61 -11.59 3.37
C PRO A 74 7.10 -11.70 3.58
N TRP A 75 6.64 -11.75 4.84
CA TRP A 75 5.22 -11.75 5.18
C TRP A 75 4.52 -10.44 4.77
N LEU A 76 5.24 -9.32 4.74
CA LEU A 76 4.68 -8.01 4.42
C LEU A 76 4.20 -7.95 2.95
N PRO A 77 5.05 -8.11 1.92
CA PRO A 77 4.60 -8.03 0.53
C PRO A 77 3.65 -9.18 0.15
N LEU A 78 3.75 -10.34 0.79
CA LEU A 78 2.78 -11.43 0.62
C LEU A 78 1.39 -11.03 1.12
N SER A 79 1.30 -10.41 2.30
CA SER A 79 0.01 -9.95 2.85
C SER A 79 -0.61 -8.86 1.99
N PHE A 80 0.17 -7.87 1.55
CA PHE A 80 -0.32 -6.80 0.67
C PHE A 80 -0.74 -7.31 -0.71
N GLY A 81 -0.03 -8.30 -1.27
CA GLY A 81 -0.44 -8.99 -2.49
C GLY A 81 -1.81 -9.67 -2.32
N LEU A 82 -1.99 -10.45 -1.27
CA LEU A 82 -3.27 -11.13 -0.99
C LEU A 82 -4.41 -10.14 -0.74
N LEU A 83 -4.17 -9.08 0.04
CA LEU A 83 -5.15 -8.03 0.28
C LEU A 83 -5.52 -7.29 -1.02
N GLY A 84 -4.56 -7.03 -1.90
CA GLY A 84 -4.82 -6.46 -3.23
C GLY A 84 -5.76 -7.33 -4.07
N VAL A 85 -5.60 -8.65 -4.03
CA VAL A 85 -6.54 -9.59 -4.68
C VAL A 85 -7.92 -9.51 -4.05
N ILE A 86 -8.01 -9.52 -2.71
CA ILE A 86 -9.29 -9.45 -2.00
C ILE A 86 -10.02 -8.15 -2.35
N VAL A 87 -9.38 -7.00 -2.18
CA VAL A 87 -9.97 -5.68 -2.46
C VAL A 87 -10.37 -5.56 -3.93
N GLY A 88 -9.50 -5.98 -4.85
CA GLY A 88 -9.76 -5.94 -6.28
C GLY A 88 -10.91 -6.83 -6.75
N HIS A 89 -11.34 -7.82 -5.96
CA HIS A 89 -12.55 -8.61 -6.22
C HIS A 89 -13.77 -8.14 -5.45
N VAL A 90 -13.60 -7.70 -4.20
CA VAL A 90 -14.69 -7.25 -3.32
C VAL A 90 -15.33 -5.97 -3.87
N VAL A 91 -14.53 -4.99 -4.28
CA VAL A 91 -15.04 -3.69 -4.77
C VAL A 91 -15.94 -3.87 -6.01
N PRO A 92 -15.53 -4.59 -7.07
CA PRO A 92 -16.41 -4.80 -8.22
C PRO A 92 -17.63 -5.69 -7.94
N ARG A 93 -17.52 -6.63 -6.98
CA ARG A 93 -18.69 -7.44 -6.57
C ARG A 93 -19.73 -6.59 -5.86
N ILE A 94 -19.30 -5.67 -4.99
CA ILE A 94 -20.19 -4.72 -4.32
C ILE A 94 -20.84 -3.80 -5.36
N ASP A 95 -20.06 -3.28 -6.31
CA ASP A 95 -20.59 -2.49 -7.42
C ASP A 95 -21.64 -3.25 -8.24
N ALA A 96 -21.43 -4.55 -8.49
CA ALA A 96 -22.39 -5.40 -9.18
C ALA A 96 -23.69 -5.61 -8.38
N ILE A 97 -23.58 -5.85 -7.06
CA ILE A 97 -24.74 -5.97 -6.16
C ILE A 97 -25.55 -4.66 -6.16
N LEU A 98 -24.86 -3.52 -6.15
CA LEU A 98 -25.48 -2.20 -6.19
C LEU A 98 -25.91 -1.76 -7.59
N LYS A 99 -25.69 -2.60 -8.62
CA LYS A 99 -25.97 -2.32 -10.04
C LYS A 99 -25.32 -1.03 -10.56
N ILE A 100 -24.20 -0.62 -9.98
CA ILE A 100 -23.41 0.54 -10.39
C ILE A 100 -22.28 0.02 -11.28
N ARG A 101 -22.37 0.24 -12.61
CA ARG A 101 -21.30 -0.16 -13.52
C ARG A 101 -20.39 1.02 -13.81
N ARG A 102 -19.20 1.02 -13.19
CA ARG A 102 -18.15 1.99 -13.52
C ARG A 102 -17.09 1.38 -14.42
N ARG A 103 -16.87 1.99 -15.58
CA ARG A 103 -15.77 1.63 -16.48
C ARG A 103 -14.55 2.47 -16.13
N VAL A 104 -13.43 1.79 -15.95
CA VAL A 104 -12.12 2.41 -15.75
C VAL A 104 -11.31 2.18 -17.02
N SER A 105 -10.76 3.24 -17.61
CA SER A 105 -9.86 3.08 -18.76
C SER A 105 -8.48 2.60 -18.32
N ARG A 106 -7.77 1.91 -19.21
CA ARG A 106 -6.37 1.49 -18.95
C ARG A 106 -5.48 2.67 -18.58
N SER A 107 -5.63 3.79 -19.28
CA SER A 107 -4.87 5.02 -19.01
C SER A 107 -5.20 5.62 -17.65
N ALA A 108 -6.46 5.59 -17.21
CA ALA A 108 -6.85 6.03 -15.88
C ALA A 108 -6.23 5.13 -14.80
N ALA A 109 -6.22 3.81 -14.99
CA ALA A 109 -5.59 2.88 -14.05
C ALA A 109 -4.07 3.11 -13.92
N VAL A 110 -3.36 3.28 -15.05
CA VAL A 110 -1.91 3.57 -15.02
C VAL A 110 -1.62 4.91 -14.34
N ARG A 111 -2.41 5.95 -14.62
CA ARG A 111 -2.27 7.26 -13.94
C ARG A 111 -2.54 7.17 -12.44
N LEU A 112 -3.53 6.36 -12.04
CA LEU A 112 -3.85 6.14 -10.64
C LEU A 112 -2.70 5.41 -9.92
N VAL A 113 -2.17 4.33 -10.50
CA VAL A 113 -0.98 3.64 -9.98
C VAL A 113 0.19 4.63 -9.85
N GLY A 114 0.48 5.40 -10.90
CA GLY A 114 1.52 6.43 -10.87
C GLY A 114 1.30 7.50 -9.79
N GLY A 115 0.05 7.91 -9.56
CA GLY A 115 -0.31 8.84 -8.49
C GLY A 115 -0.08 8.26 -7.09
N VAL A 116 -0.40 6.97 -6.88
CA VAL A 116 -0.08 6.26 -5.62
C VAL A 116 1.42 6.23 -5.39
N LEU A 117 2.20 5.89 -6.43
CA LEU A 117 3.66 5.86 -6.33
C LEU A 117 4.24 7.25 -6.05
N GLY A 118 3.73 8.28 -6.73
CA GLY A 118 4.16 9.66 -6.56
C GLY A 118 3.90 10.18 -5.14
N ILE A 119 2.73 9.88 -4.56
CA ILE A 119 2.43 10.26 -3.17
C ILE A 119 3.32 9.53 -2.18
N ASN A 120 3.55 8.23 -2.37
CA ASN A 120 4.47 7.45 -1.52
C ASN A 120 5.90 8.01 -1.55
N TYR A 121 6.37 8.39 -2.74
CA TYR A 121 7.66 9.03 -2.91
C TYR A 121 7.72 10.41 -2.23
N ALA A 122 6.68 11.22 -2.39
CA ALA A 122 6.58 12.53 -1.74
C ALA A 122 6.55 12.40 -0.20
N ALA A 123 5.81 11.43 0.32
CA ALA A 123 5.68 11.18 1.75
C ALA A 123 6.98 10.74 2.42
N SER A 124 7.82 9.99 1.68
CA SER A 124 9.09 9.48 2.19
C SER A 124 10.26 10.44 1.99
N LYS A 125 10.34 11.14 0.86
CA LYS A 125 11.50 11.97 0.51
C LYS A 125 11.41 13.41 1.01
N ILE A 126 10.22 14.01 1.00
CA ILE A 126 10.08 15.45 1.27
C ILE A 126 10.24 15.68 2.77
N LYS A 127 11.25 16.47 3.15
CA LYS A 127 11.42 16.97 4.51
C LYS A 127 10.53 18.19 4.68
N TRP A 128 9.46 18.03 5.43
CA TRP A 128 8.51 19.11 5.71
C TRP A 128 8.92 19.83 6.99
N GLU A 129 8.85 21.16 6.99
CA GLU A 129 9.12 21.96 8.20
C GLU A 129 8.08 21.71 9.30
N ASN A 130 6.83 21.47 8.90
CA ASN A 130 5.73 21.14 9.79
C ASN A 130 5.06 19.83 9.36
N ASN A 131 5.12 18.81 10.21
CA ASN A 131 4.47 17.52 9.98
C ASN A 131 2.95 17.67 9.75
N GLY A 132 2.28 18.64 10.40
CA GLY A 132 0.85 18.90 10.19
C GLY A 132 0.51 19.27 8.74
N ASN A 133 1.29 20.16 8.13
CA ASN A 133 1.11 20.57 6.74
C ASN A 133 1.38 19.42 5.77
N ALA A 134 2.41 18.61 6.06
CA ALA A 134 2.74 17.42 5.29
C ALA A 134 1.58 16.40 5.27
N ASN A 135 1.06 16.11 6.46
CA ASN A 135 -0.01 15.15 6.66
C ASN A 135 -1.31 15.62 5.99
N ALA A 136 -1.65 16.90 6.13
CA ALA A 136 -2.78 17.50 5.45
C ALA A 136 -2.63 17.46 3.92
N ALA A 137 -1.44 17.79 3.39
CA ALA A 137 -1.18 17.74 1.95
C ALA A 137 -1.35 16.32 1.39
N ILE A 138 -0.79 15.30 2.05
CA ILE A 138 -0.92 13.90 1.61
C ILE A 138 -2.38 13.42 1.70
N ALA A 139 -3.12 13.81 2.74
CA ALA A 139 -4.54 13.50 2.87
C ALA A 139 -5.37 14.15 1.74
N LEU A 140 -5.14 15.44 1.45
CA LEU A 140 -5.81 16.16 0.38
C LEU A 140 -5.46 15.58 -1.01
N LEU A 141 -4.20 15.21 -1.24
CA LEU A 141 -3.79 14.54 -2.48
C LEU A 141 -4.47 13.17 -2.63
N SER A 142 -4.55 12.39 -1.55
CA SER A 142 -5.20 11.09 -1.55
C SER A 142 -6.70 11.21 -1.85
N LEU A 143 -7.38 12.18 -1.23
CA LEU A 143 -8.78 12.50 -1.52
C LEU A 143 -8.96 13.05 -2.94
N GLY A 144 -8.05 13.91 -3.41
CA GLY A 144 -8.07 14.47 -4.76
C GLY A 144 -7.93 13.40 -5.84
N ILE A 145 -7.06 12.41 -5.64
CA ILE A 145 -6.93 11.27 -6.55
C ILE A 145 -8.18 10.39 -6.52
N TRP A 146 -8.73 10.09 -5.34
CA TRP A 146 -10.03 9.40 -5.25
C TRP A 146 -11.12 10.16 -6.02
N PHE A 147 -11.20 11.48 -5.84
CA PHE A 147 -12.17 12.34 -6.51
C PHE A 147 -11.92 12.41 -8.03
N LEU A 148 -10.68 12.38 -8.51
CA LEU A 148 -10.41 12.47 -9.93
C LEU A 148 -10.73 11.16 -10.67
N PHE A 149 -10.30 10.02 -10.11
CA PHE A 149 -10.35 8.73 -10.80
C PHE A 149 -11.55 7.86 -10.38
N ASP A 150 -11.88 7.83 -9.09
CA ASP A 150 -12.82 6.84 -8.56
C ASP A 150 -14.20 7.37 -8.18
N ARG A 151 -14.38 8.60 -7.67
CA ARG A 151 -15.68 9.26 -7.32
C ARG A 151 -16.79 8.39 -6.67
N THR A 152 -16.54 7.15 -6.26
CA THR A 152 -17.58 6.24 -5.76
C THR A 152 -17.62 6.34 -4.25
N ILE A 153 -18.81 6.61 -3.70
CA ILE A 153 -18.99 6.69 -2.25
C ILE A 153 -18.77 5.31 -1.61
N HIS A 154 -19.27 4.24 -2.22
CA HIS A 154 -19.04 2.88 -1.73
C HIS A 154 -17.56 2.50 -1.76
N GLY A 155 -16.85 2.83 -2.85
CA GLY A 155 -15.40 2.66 -2.93
C GLY A 155 -14.66 3.47 -1.87
N CYS A 156 -15.12 4.69 -1.58
CA CYS A 156 -14.60 5.52 -0.51
C CYS A 156 -14.77 4.87 0.86
N ILE A 157 -15.99 4.42 1.20
CA ILE A 157 -16.31 3.77 2.47
C ILE A 157 -15.47 2.50 2.65
N LEU A 158 -15.40 1.65 1.64
CA LEU A 158 -14.58 0.43 1.69
C LEU A 158 -13.08 0.75 1.86
N SER A 159 -12.60 1.80 1.22
CA SER A 159 -11.21 2.24 1.34
C SER A 159 -10.91 2.82 2.73
N ILE A 160 -11.85 3.55 3.33
CA ILE A 160 -11.74 4.04 4.71
C ILE A 160 -11.70 2.86 5.68
N LEU A 161 -12.59 1.86 5.53
CA LEU A 161 -12.58 0.65 6.35
C LEU A 161 -11.26 -0.10 6.22
N PHE A 162 -10.75 -0.28 5.00
CA PHE A 162 -9.46 -0.91 4.75
C PHE A 162 -8.31 -0.14 5.38
N ALA A 163 -8.29 1.19 5.24
CA ALA A 163 -7.28 2.05 5.85
C ALA A 163 -7.31 1.95 7.38
N PHE A 164 -8.50 1.92 7.99
CA PHE A 164 -8.66 1.77 9.43
C PHE A 164 -8.14 0.41 9.93
N ILE A 165 -8.51 -0.68 9.25
CA ILE A 165 -8.05 -2.03 9.59
C ILE A 165 -6.52 -2.12 9.46
N GLY A 166 -5.95 -1.68 8.33
CA GLY A 166 -4.50 -1.73 8.12
C GLY A 166 -3.72 -0.83 9.09
N THR A 167 -4.27 0.33 9.45
CA THR A 167 -3.70 1.21 10.48
C THR A 167 -3.69 0.52 11.84
N THR A 168 -4.79 -0.15 12.21
CA THR A 168 -4.91 -0.89 13.47
C THR A 168 -3.89 -2.03 13.55
N PHE A 169 -3.73 -2.81 12.46
CA PHE A 169 -2.70 -3.85 12.39
C PHE A 169 -1.29 -3.28 12.51
N THR A 170 -1.02 -2.13 11.89
CA THR A 170 0.29 -1.48 11.97
C THR A 170 0.58 -1.00 13.39
N LEU A 171 -0.41 -0.40 14.06
CA LEU A 171 -0.28 -0.01 15.47
C LEU A 171 -0.03 -1.21 16.37
N TRP A 172 -0.66 -2.35 16.08
CA TRP A 172 -0.38 -3.61 16.80
C TRP A 172 1.07 -4.08 16.59
N PHE A 173 1.61 -3.98 15.37
CA PHE A 173 3.03 -4.28 15.14
C PHE A 173 3.98 -3.32 15.84
N VAL A 174 3.66 -2.03 15.87
CA VAL A 174 4.45 -1.01 16.57
C VAL A 174 4.44 -1.28 18.09
N SER A 175 3.30 -1.66 18.66
CA SER A 175 3.22 -1.96 20.10
C SER A 175 3.97 -3.23 20.50
N HIS A 176 4.12 -4.20 19.59
CA HIS A 176 4.92 -5.41 19.81
C HIS A 176 6.39 -5.24 19.39
N GLY A 177 6.81 -4.04 18.97
CA GLY A 177 8.19 -3.75 18.58
C GLY A 177 8.64 -4.47 17.30
N ILE A 178 7.72 -4.83 16.40
CA ILE A 178 8.02 -5.50 15.12
C ILE A 178 8.38 -4.46 14.03
N TYR A 179 7.83 -3.25 14.14
CA TYR A 179 8.03 -2.15 13.19
C TYR A 179 8.20 -0.82 13.95
N HIS A 180 9.04 0.08 13.44
CA HIS A 180 9.29 1.39 14.04
C HIS A 180 9.32 2.51 12.98
N PHE A 181 8.87 3.70 13.37
CA PHE A 181 8.94 4.93 12.56
C PHE A 181 9.89 5.92 13.22
N GLU A 182 10.83 6.50 12.49
CA GLU A 182 11.85 7.40 13.06
C GLU A 182 11.26 8.71 13.60
N THR A 183 10.22 9.24 12.94
CA THR A 183 9.53 10.47 13.34
C THR A 183 8.02 10.25 13.47
N PRO A 184 7.56 9.57 14.55
CA PRO A 184 6.15 9.27 14.73
C PRO A 184 5.35 10.54 15.08
N ASP A 185 4.14 10.67 14.54
CA ASP A 185 3.23 11.80 14.81
C ASP A 185 2.06 11.38 15.69
N LEU A 186 1.55 10.15 15.53
CA LEU A 186 0.36 9.63 16.20
C LEU A 186 0.61 8.21 16.71
N TRP A 187 0.62 7.99 18.04
CA TRP A 187 0.75 6.66 18.67
C TRP A 187 1.88 5.78 18.11
N GLY A 188 3.03 6.38 17.76
CA GLY A 188 4.17 5.64 17.18
C GLY A 188 4.08 5.41 15.67
N LEU A 189 3.05 5.93 15.00
CA LEU A 189 2.82 5.87 13.57
C LEU A 189 2.90 7.27 12.93
N ARG A 190 3.22 7.33 11.65
CA ARG A 190 3.21 8.56 10.85
C ARG A 190 1.78 8.89 10.40
N ALA A 191 1.30 10.12 10.61
CA ALA A 191 -0.13 10.41 10.44
C ALA A 191 -0.61 10.38 8.98
N TRP A 192 0.30 10.45 7.99
CA TRP A 192 -0.05 10.26 6.59
C TRP A 192 -0.26 8.78 6.20
N PHE A 193 0.14 7.82 7.03
CA PHE A 193 0.08 6.39 6.70
C PHE A 193 -1.32 5.87 6.33
N PRO A 194 -2.40 6.22 7.07
CA PRO A 194 -3.76 5.82 6.71
C PRO A 194 -4.19 6.34 5.33
N ALA A 195 -3.73 7.53 4.92
CA ALA A 195 -4.05 8.11 3.62
C ALA A 195 -3.43 7.28 2.47
N ILE A 196 -2.23 6.74 2.68
CA ILE A 196 -1.57 5.84 1.72
C ILE A 196 -2.31 4.51 1.60
N LEU A 197 -2.77 3.94 2.73
CA LEU A 197 -3.59 2.72 2.72
C LEU A 197 -4.93 2.94 2.01
N PHE A 198 -5.59 4.06 2.29
CA PHE A 198 -6.82 4.47 1.62
C PHE A 198 -6.62 4.53 0.11
N LEU A 199 -5.57 5.23 -0.34
CA LEU A 199 -5.30 5.39 -1.76
C LEU A 199 -4.91 4.07 -2.45
N SER A 200 -4.15 3.21 -1.77
CA SER A 200 -3.80 1.88 -2.27
C SER A 200 -5.05 1.02 -2.48
N SER A 201 -6.01 1.08 -1.55
CA SER A 201 -7.30 0.39 -1.67
C SER A 201 -8.11 0.91 -2.87
N VAL A 202 -8.19 2.23 -3.06
CA VAL A 202 -8.82 2.85 -4.24
C VAL A 202 -8.18 2.36 -5.54
N CYS A 203 -6.84 2.26 -5.56
CA CYS A 203 -6.09 1.76 -6.70
C CYS A 203 -6.45 0.29 -7.02
N PHE A 204 -6.46 -0.60 -6.02
CA PHE A 204 -6.84 -2.00 -6.23
C PHE A 204 -8.29 -2.14 -6.70
N GLY A 205 -9.22 -1.34 -6.15
CA GLY A 205 -10.61 -1.32 -6.60
C GLY A 205 -10.74 -0.90 -8.06
N ALA A 206 -10.03 0.15 -8.49
CA ALA A 206 -10.05 0.62 -9.87
C ALA A 206 -9.42 -0.38 -10.86
N VAL A 207 -8.31 -1.01 -10.49
CA VAL A 207 -7.68 -2.07 -11.29
C VAL A 207 -8.60 -3.30 -11.37
N GLY A 208 -9.25 -3.68 -10.27
CA GLY A 208 -10.25 -4.75 -10.25
C GLY A 208 -11.40 -4.51 -11.24
N ARG A 209 -11.95 -3.29 -11.27
CA ARG A 209 -12.98 -2.88 -12.24
C ARG A 209 -12.48 -2.95 -13.69
N LEU A 210 -11.24 -2.48 -13.93
CA LEU A 210 -10.62 -2.55 -15.25
C LEU A 210 -10.53 -3.99 -15.74
N MET A 211 -10.08 -4.93 -14.90
CA MET A 211 -9.91 -6.32 -15.29
C MET A 211 -11.24 -6.97 -15.70
N ILE A 212 -12.34 -6.67 -15.01
CA ILE A 212 -13.67 -7.16 -15.37
C ILE A 212 -14.14 -6.58 -16.71
N ASP A 213 -13.89 -5.29 -16.98
CA ASP A 213 -14.24 -4.70 -18.28
C ASP A 213 -13.44 -5.31 -19.44
N LEU A 214 -12.17 -5.70 -19.19
CA LEU A 214 -11.32 -6.37 -20.16
C LEU A 214 -11.77 -7.81 -20.43
N ASP A 215 -12.13 -8.55 -19.40
CA ASP A 215 -12.63 -9.94 -19.52
C ASP A 215 -13.92 -10.00 -20.35
N ILE A 216 -14.85 -9.08 -20.08
CA ILE A 216 -16.12 -8.98 -20.82
C ILE A 216 -15.85 -8.68 -22.31
N LYS A 217 -15.01 -7.68 -22.61
CA LYS A 217 -14.65 -7.34 -24.00
C LYS A 217 -14.00 -8.49 -24.76
N THR A 218 -13.19 -9.30 -24.08
CA THR A 218 -12.51 -10.46 -24.68
C THR A 218 -13.51 -11.57 -25.00
N THR A 219 -14.50 -11.78 -24.13
CA THR A 219 -15.56 -12.76 -24.32
C THR A 219 -16.45 -12.39 -25.51
N ASP A 220 -16.90 -11.12 -25.57
CA ASP A 220 -17.76 -10.62 -26.66
C ASP A 220 -17.07 -10.72 -28.05
N GLY A 221 -15.76 -10.42 -28.11
CA GLY A 221 -14.97 -10.52 -29.34
C GLY A 221 -14.77 -11.96 -29.84
N THR A 222 -14.75 -12.93 -28.92
CA THR A 222 -14.59 -14.35 -29.26
C THR A 222 -15.90 -14.94 -29.81
N GLU A 223 -17.05 -14.51 -29.29
CA GLU A 223 -18.36 -14.95 -29.80
C GLU A 223 -18.65 -14.39 -31.18
N THR A 224 -18.33 -13.12 -31.44
CA THR A 224 -18.52 -12.50 -32.75
C THR A 224 -17.68 -13.16 -33.85
N GLN A 225 -16.47 -13.64 -33.54
CA GLN A 225 -15.65 -14.42 -34.49
C GLN A 225 -16.17 -15.84 -34.76
N LYS A 226 -16.98 -16.43 -33.87
CA LYS A 226 -17.55 -17.78 -34.11
C LYS A 226 -18.80 -17.77 -34.99
N VAL A 227 -19.43 -16.61 -35.16
CA VAL A 227 -20.67 -16.45 -35.92
C VAL A 227 -20.41 -15.96 -37.35
N SER A 228 -19.19 -15.52 -37.67
CA SER A 228 -18.74 -15.21 -39.04
C SER A 228 -18.05 -16.39 -39.70
#